data_AF-A0AA40VA04-F1
#
_entry.id   AF-A0AA40VA04-F1
#
_cell.length_a   1.000
_cell.length_b   1.000
_cell.length_c   1.000
_cell.angle_alpha   90.00
_cell.angle_beta   90.00
_cell.angle_gamma   90.00
#
_symmetry.space_group_name_H-M   'P 1'
#
loop_
_entity.id
_entity.type
_entity.pdbx_description
1 polymer ?
#
loop_
_entity_poly.entity_id
_entity_poly.type
_entity_poly.pdbx_seq_one_letter_code
_entity_poly.pdbx_strand_id
1 'polypeptide(L)'
;MIARSLIAAALIGGLACPAAAQETAAPPAQPAPQEPAKEAATSRPIRNAPSPRALEFAAYIFSAVNVCGYRLNTTEFEALLAKQNTRPEDVSPRGPFGNRVIGIFTLMSNQMNLNREQACLAVAGEYGPEGNVVKNVLLPPGSDAPPAAPEGKPAQP
;
A
#
# COMPACT_ATOMS: atom_id res chain seq x y z
N MET A 1 0.38 47.26 -41.07
CA MET A 1 -1.06 46.95 -41.24
C MET A 1 -1.43 46.02 -40.08
N ILE A 2 -2.01 46.52 -38.99
CA ILE A 2 -3.46 46.80 -38.77
C ILE A 2 -4.24 45.47 -38.83
N ALA A 3 -4.94 44.96 -37.82
CA ALA A 3 -5.83 45.66 -36.90
C ALA A 3 -6.03 44.91 -35.56
N ARG A 4 -6.05 45.71 -34.48
CA ARG A 4 -6.83 45.48 -33.26
C ARG A 4 -8.32 45.65 -33.59
N SER A 5 -9.19 44.80 -33.05
CA SER A 5 -10.59 45.15 -32.81
C SER A 5 -11.00 44.71 -31.40
N LEU A 6 -11.28 45.73 -30.59
CA LEU A 6 -11.92 45.71 -29.28
C LEU A 6 -13.46 45.75 -29.43
N ILE A 7 -14.17 45.66 -28.28
CA ILE A 7 -15.53 46.18 -27.99
C ILE A 7 -16.69 45.22 -28.39
N ALA A 8 -17.78 44.92 -27.66
CA ALA A 8 -18.41 45.28 -26.36
C ALA A 8 -19.44 44.17 -26.02
N ALA A 9 -19.58 43.73 -24.77
CA ALA A 9 -20.64 44.09 -23.80
C ALA A 9 -22.11 44.01 -24.29
N ALA A 10 -22.92 43.12 -23.69
CA ALA A 10 -24.35 43.35 -23.41
C ALA A 10 -24.89 42.34 -22.39
N LEU A 11 -25.24 42.85 -21.21
CA LEU A 11 -26.14 42.25 -20.22
C LEU A 11 -27.56 42.15 -20.78
N ILE A 12 -28.26 41.01 -20.65
CA ILE A 12 -29.72 40.96 -20.47
C ILE A 12 -30.08 39.71 -19.64
N GLY A 13 -30.64 39.93 -18.45
CA GLY A 13 -31.31 38.88 -17.67
C GLY A 13 -32.77 38.71 -18.08
N GLY A 14 -33.40 37.61 -17.66
CA GLY A 14 -34.86 37.51 -17.62
C GLY A 14 -35.43 36.12 -17.91
N LEU A 15 -35.87 35.46 -16.84
CA LEU A 15 -37.06 34.59 -16.69
C LEU A 15 -37.58 33.78 -17.89
N ALA A 16 -37.60 32.44 -17.73
CA ALA A 16 -38.81 31.62 -17.95
C ALA A 16 -38.68 30.22 -17.32
N CYS A 17 -39.36 30.03 -16.19
CA CYS A 17 -39.89 28.75 -15.65
C CYS A 17 -40.96 28.17 -16.62
N PRO A 18 -41.34 26.85 -16.58
CA PRO A 18 -41.85 26.23 -15.35
C PRO A 18 -41.48 24.75 -15.10
N ALA A 19 -41.37 24.45 -13.80
CA ALA A 19 -41.51 23.13 -13.22
C ALA A 19 -42.89 23.02 -12.54
N ALA A 20 -43.67 22.02 -12.94
CA ALA A 20 -44.82 21.43 -12.25
C ALA A 20 -45.16 20.16 -13.06
N ALA A 21 -45.42 18.96 -12.56
CA ALA A 21 -45.63 18.41 -11.23
C ALA A 21 -45.47 16.88 -11.39
N GLN A 22 -44.98 16.11 -10.41
CA GLN A 22 -45.77 15.29 -9.46
C GLN A 22 -44.79 14.19 -8.99
N GLU A 23 -44.82 13.58 -7.81
CA GLU A 23 -45.52 13.79 -6.53
C GLU A 23 -44.92 12.74 -5.57
N THR A 24 -44.78 13.09 -4.29
CA THR A 24 -44.67 12.23 -3.10
C THR A 24 -43.53 11.22 -2.97
N ALA A 25 -42.52 11.57 -2.18
CA ALA A 25 -42.05 10.76 -1.03
C ALA A 25 -41.10 11.60 -0.16
N ALA A 26 -41.40 11.72 1.12
CA ALA A 26 -40.59 12.45 2.10
C ALA A 26 -39.16 11.87 2.20
N PRO A 27 -38.08 12.68 2.14
CA PRO A 27 -36.78 12.26 2.61
C PRO A 27 -36.63 12.55 4.12
N PRO A 28 -36.02 11.64 4.89
CA PRO A 28 -35.81 11.80 6.33
C PRO A 28 -34.76 12.87 6.60
N ALA A 29 -34.86 13.46 7.79
CA ALA A 29 -33.88 14.38 8.36
C ALA A 29 -32.45 13.84 8.25
N GLN A 30 -31.59 14.56 7.54
CA GLN A 30 -30.14 14.38 7.63
C GLN A 30 -29.60 15.30 8.73
N PRO A 31 -28.87 14.76 9.71
CA PRO A 31 -28.29 15.54 10.79
C PRO A 31 -26.98 16.23 10.35
N ALA A 32 -26.85 17.48 10.81
CA ALA A 32 -25.66 18.23 11.22
C ALA A 32 -24.39 18.31 10.32
N PRO A 33 -23.76 19.50 10.26
CA PRO A 33 -22.58 19.78 9.44
C PRO A 33 -21.34 18.99 9.85
N GLN A 34 -20.59 18.60 8.82
CA GLN A 34 -19.30 17.92 8.83
C GLN A 34 -18.41 18.37 9.99
N GLU A 35 -18.20 17.42 10.91
CA GLU A 35 -17.14 17.46 11.90
C GLU A 35 -15.80 17.69 11.16
N PRO A 36 -15.02 18.72 11.51
CA PRO A 36 -13.75 18.94 10.86
C PRO A 36 -12.87 17.74 11.18
N ALA A 37 -12.22 17.21 10.14
CA ALA A 37 -11.13 16.25 10.23
C ALA A 37 -9.97 16.87 11.03
N LYS A 38 -10.15 16.99 12.34
CA LYS A 38 -9.13 17.31 13.33
C LYS A 38 -8.64 16.00 13.88
N GLU A 39 -7.89 15.28 13.06
CA GLU A 39 -6.63 14.71 13.49
C GLU A 39 -5.93 14.23 12.21
N ALA A 40 -5.37 15.16 11.45
CA ALA A 40 -4.12 14.86 10.78
C ALA A 40 -3.14 14.53 11.91
N ALA A 41 -3.15 13.25 12.35
CA ALA A 41 -2.23 12.72 13.32
C ALA A 41 -0.84 12.95 12.72
N THR A 42 -0.24 14.07 13.13
CA THR A 42 1.11 14.42 12.76
C THR A 42 1.93 13.29 13.34
N SER A 43 2.42 12.41 12.48
CA SER A 43 3.20 11.25 12.86
C SER A 43 4.33 11.75 13.74
N ARG A 44 4.19 11.58 15.07
CA ARG A 44 5.23 11.95 16.02
C ARG A 44 6.48 11.23 15.52
N PRO A 45 7.59 11.94 15.27
CA PRO A 45 8.83 11.27 14.90
C PRO A 45 9.20 10.36 16.07
N ILE A 46 8.86 9.08 15.94
CA ILE A 46 9.22 8.06 16.92
C ILE A 46 10.76 8.05 16.91
N ARG A 47 11.38 8.20 18.08
CA ARG A 47 12.83 8.32 18.22
C ARG A 47 13.63 7.16 17.62
N ASN A 48 12.95 6.05 17.28
CA ASN A 48 13.46 4.91 16.52
C ASN A 48 12.55 4.63 15.32
N ALA A 49 12.31 5.63 14.49
CA ALA A 49 11.53 5.42 13.27
C ALA A 49 12.32 4.45 12.36
N PRO A 50 11.71 3.34 11.93
CA PRO A 50 12.34 2.43 10.99
C PRO A 50 12.68 3.20 9.71
N SER A 51 13.79 2.83 9.08
CA SER A 51 14.21 3.48 7.84
C SER A 51 13.08 3.39 6.81
N PRO A 52 12.82 4.44 6.00
CA PRO A 52 11.78 4.38 4.95
C PRO A 52 11.92 3.15 4.05
N ARG A 53 13.17 2.75 3.79
CA ARG A 53 13.53 1.55 3.03
C ARG A 53 13.03 0.24 3.66
N ALA A 54 12.95 0.16 4.99
CA ALA A 54 12.42 -1.02 5.69
C ALA A 54 10.90 -1.14 5.51
N LEU A 55 10.21 -0.01 5.53
CA LEU A 55 8.76 0.05 5.33
C LEU A 55 8.39 -0.28 3.87
N GLU A 56 9.17 0.23 2.92
CA GLU A 56 9.07 -0.10 1.50
C GLU A 56 9.37 -1.57 1.25
N PHE A 57 10.42 -2.13 1.86
CA PHE A 57 10.75 -3.54 1.76
C PHE A 57 9.62 -4.43 2.29
N ALA A 58 9.10 -4.14 3.49
CA ALA A 58 7.97 -4.88 4.06
C ALA A 58 6.74 -4.82 3.14
N ALA A 59 6.38 -3.61 2.68
CA ALA A 59 5.27 -3.41 1.74
C ALA A 59 5.46 -4.19 0.44
N TYR A 60 6.67 -4.17 -0.13
CA TYR A 60 7.01 -4.87 -1.38
C TYR A 60 6.84 -6.39 -1.26
N ILE A 61 7.36 -6.97 -0.18
CA ILE A 61 7.23 -8.40 0.10
C ILE A 61 5.75 -8.78 0.34
N PHE A 62 5.01 -7.98 1.10
CA PHE A 62 3.57 -8.21 1.29
C PHE A 62 2.78 -8.10 -0.02
N SER A 63 3.13 -7.16 -0.89
CA SER A 63 2.55 -7.02 -2.23
C SER A 63 2.78 -8.26 -3.07
N ALA A 64 4.00 -8.80 -3.06
CA ALA A 64 4.31 -10.02 -3.79
C ALA A 64 3.58 -11.26 -3.27
N VAL A 65 3.50 -11.42 -1.95
CA VAL A 65 2.71 -12.48 -1.30
C VAL A 65 1.24 -12.39 -1.73
N ASN A 66 0.68 -11.17 -1.74
CA ASN A 66 -0.72 -10.94 -2.10
C ASN A 66 -1.02 -11.13 -3.59
N VAL A 67 -0.16 -10.64 -4.49
CA VAL A 67 -0.42 -10.63 -5.95
C VAL A 67 0.07 -11.91 -6.65
N CYS A 68 1.21 -12.44 -6.21
CA CYS A 68 1.84 -13.61 -6.82
C CYS A 68 1.47 -14.92 -6.10
N GLY A 69 0.93 -14.86 -4.89
CA GLY A 69 0.57 -16.04 -4.10
C GLY A 69 1.77 -16.75 -3.48
N TYR A 70 2.92 -16.09 -3.39
CA TYR A 70 4.10 -16.63 -2.70
C TYR A 70 3.84 -16.75 -1.20
N ARG A 71 4.57 -17.64 -0.54
CA ARG A 71 4.52 -17.82 0.91
C ARG A 71 5.67 -17.05 1.54
N LEU A 72 5.41 -16.32 2.62
CA LEU A 72 6.44 -15.56 3.33
C LEU A 72 7.19 -16.49 4.30
N ASN A 73 8.51 -16.53 4.19
CA ASN A 73 9.36 -17.07 5.25
C ASN A 73 9.53 -16.02 6.34
N THR A 74 8.77 -16.16 7.43
CA THR A 74 8.83 -15.19 8.52
C THR A 74 10.23 -15.12 9.12
N THR A 75 10.92 -16.24 9.32
CA THR A 75 12.26 -16.25 9.93
C THR A 75 13.28 -15.40 9.17
N GLU A 76 13.38 -15.58 7.84
CA GLU A 76 14.31 -14.80 7.01
C GLU A 76 13.86 -13.34 6.88
N PHE A 77 12.56 -13.10 6.77
CA PHE A 77 12.00 -11.76 6.71
C PHE A 77 12.28 -10.97 8.00
N GLU A 78 12.08 -11.58 9.16
CA GLU A 78 12.36 -11.00 10.47
C GLU A 78 13.86 -10.70 10.64
N ALA A 79 14.74 -11.61 10.22
CA ALA A 79 16.18 -11.41 10.25
C ALA A 79 16.63 -10.20 9.41
N LEU A 80 15.97 -9.92 8.29
CA LEU A 80 16.26 -8.75 7.46
C LEU A 80 15.73 -7.45 8.06
N LEU A 81 14.52 -7.45 8.62
CA LEU A 81 13.98 -6.30 9.31
C LEU A 81 14.83 -5.94 10.54
N ALA A 82 15.30 -6.95 11.28
CA ALA A 82 16.17 -6.76 12.43
C ALA A 82 17.48 -6.05 12.05
N LYS A 83 18.10 -6.38 10.89
CA LYS A 83 19.27 -5.66 10.37
C LYS A 83 19.01 -4.18 10.10
N GLN A 84 17.76 -3.83 9.84
CA GLN A 84 17.30 -2.46 9.59
C GLN A 84 16.74 -1.81 10.87
N ASN A 85 17.02 -2.37 12.05
CA ASN A 85 16.51 -1.92 13.36
C ASN A 85 14.98 -1.80 13.40
N THR A 86 14.29 -2.64 12.62
CA THR A 86 12.84 -2.65 12.50
C THR A 86 12.32 -3.98 13.00
N ARG A 87 11.22 -3.96 13.77
CA ARG A 87 10.58 -5.20 14.17
C ARG A 87 9.35 -5.51 13.31
N PRO A 88 8.96 -6.78 13.18
CA PRO A 88 7.78 -7.17 12.42
C PRO A 88 6.49 -6.55 12.96
N GLU A 89 6.43 -6.33 14.27
CA GLU A 89 5.26 -5.74 14.92
C GLU A 89 5.10 -4.25 14.57
N ASP A 90 6.19 -3.58 14.20
CA ASP A 90 6.20 -2.17 13.81
C ASP A 90 5.63 -1.94 12.40
N VAL A 91 5.87 -2.92 11.50
CA VAL A 91 5.43 -2.91 10.10
C VAL A 91 4.13 -3.66 9.86
N SER A 92 3.63 -4.37 10.88
CA SER A 92 2.32 -5.01 10.86
C SER A 92 1.22 -3.98 10.56
N PRO A 93 0.10 -4.36 9.90
CA PRO A 93 -1.04 -3.47 9.67
C PRO A 93 -1.57 -2.78 10.94
N ARG A 94 -1.39 -3.41 12.10
CA ARG A 94 -1.80 -2.89 13.42
C ARG A 94 -0.67 -2.13 14.15
N GLY A 95 0.54 -2.12 13.60
CA GLY A 95 1.71 -1.50 14.19
C GLY A 95 1.74 0.02 14.05
N PRO A 96 2.66 0.70 14.76
CA PRO A 96 2.86 2.16 14.69
C PRO A 96 3.10 2.70 13.28
N PHE A 97 3.68 1.90 12.38
CA PHE A 97 3.92 2.29 10.98
C PHE A 97 3.01 1.55 9.99
N GLY A 98 2.04 0.77 10.48
CA GLY A 98 1.14 -0.05 9.66
C GLY A 98 0.40 0.77 8.61
N ASN A 99 -0.14 1.95 8.95
CA ASN A 99 -0.82 2.81 7.97
C ASN A 99 0.09 3.25 6.82
N ARG A 100 1.38 3.48 7.08
CA ARG A 100 2.35 3.85 6.03
C ARG A 100 2.67 2.64 5.16
N VAL A 101 2.89 1.47 5.77
CA VAL A 101 3.13 0.21 5.04
C VAL A 101 1.92 -0.13 4.17
N ILE A 102 0.70 -0.01 4.68
CA ILE A 102 -0.55 -0.23 3.93
C ILE A 102 -0.61 0.70 2.72
N GLY A 103 -0.33 2.00 2.89
CA GLY A 103 -0.33 2.95 1.78
C GLY A 103 0.65 2.58 0.66
N ILE A 104 1.88 2.22 1.02
CA ILE A 104 2.91 1.78 0.06
C ILE A 104 2.52 0.44 -0.58
N PHE A 105 2.04 -0.51 0.23
CA PHE A 105 1.57 -1.82 -0.20
C PHE A 105 0.44 -1.70 -1.22
N THR A 106 -0.55 -0.83 -1.00
CA THR A 106 -1.65 -0.64 -1.94
C THR A 106 -1.11 -0.14 -3.28
N LEU A 107 -0.23 0.85 -3.27
CA LEU A 107 0.38 1.38 -4.50
C LEU A 107 1.19 0.29 -5.23
N MET A 108 2.07 -0.41 -4.52
CA MET A 108 2.93 -1.45 -5.09
C MET A 108 2.13 -2.65 -5.60
N SER A 109 1.12 -3.11 -4.86
CA SER A 109 0.24 -4.20 -5.27
C SER A 109 -0.51 -3.86 -6.55
N ASN A 110 -0.99 -2.62 -6.70
CA ASN A 110 -1.65 -2.19 -7.94
C ASN A 110 -0.67 -2.21 -9.13
N GLN A 111 0.54 -1.70 -8.94
CA GLN A 111 1.58 -1.71 -9.99
C GLN A 111 2.03 -3.12 -10.36
N MET A 112 2.21 -4.00 -9.37
CA MET A 112 2.50 -5.40 -9.59
C MET A 112 1.37 -6.11 -10.31
N ASN A 113 0.11 -5.83 -9.97
CA ASN A 113 -1.03 -6.47 -10.61
C ASN A 113 -1.16 -6.10 -12.09
N LEU A 114 -0.80 -4.86 -12.46
CA LEU A 114 -0.75 -4.43 -13.87
C LEU A 114 0.32 -5.18 -14.68
N ASN A 115 1.44 -5.55 -14.06
CA ASN A 115 2.57 -6.23 -14.70
C ASN A 115 2.84 -7.59 -14.04
N ARG A 116 1.79 -8.34 -13.71
CA ARG A 116 1.84 -9.47 -12.78
C ARG A 116 2.94 -10.47 -13.11
N GLU A 117 3.01 -10.92 -14.36
CA GLU A 117 3.98 -11.94 -14.77
C GLU A 117 5.43 -11.46 -14.61
N GLN A 118 5.73 -10.26 -15.11
CA GLN A 118 7.05 -9.65 -15.01
C GLN A 118 7.44 -9.37 -13.55
N ALA A 119 6.51 -8.81 -12.78
CA ALA A 119 6.72 -8.48 -11.38
C ALA A 119 6.97 -9.73 -10.53
N CYS A 120 6.18 -10.80 -10.71
CA CYS A 120 6.36 -12.03 -9.94
C CYS A 120 7.68 -12.73 -10.29
N LEU A 121 8.09 -12.74 -11.56
CA LEU A 121 9.39 -13.29 -11.96
C LEU A 121 10.56 -12.49 -11.37
N ALA A 122 10.49 -11.16 -11.43
CA ALA A 122 11.52 -10.29 -10.86
C ALA A 122 11.64 -10.49 -9.34
N VAL A 123 10.51 -10.48 -8.64
CA VAL A 123 10.47 -10.69 -7.18
C VAL A 123 11.01 -12.07 -6.80
N ALA A 124 10.65 -13.13 -7.52
CA ALA A 124 11.16 -14.47 -7.27
C ALA A 124 12.67 -14.56 -7.54
N GLY A 125 13.18 -13.85 -8.54
CA GLY A 125 14.61 -13.74 -8.82
C GLY A 125 15.39 -12.92 -7.78
N GLU A 126 14.74 -12.03 -7.04
CA GLU A 126 15.38 -11.22 -6.00
C GLU A 126 15.31 -11.88 -4.61
N TYR A 127 14.13 -12.45 -4.27
CA TYR A 127 13.78 -12.87 -2.91
C TYR A 127 13.31 -14.32 -2.80
N GLY A 128 13.25 -15.04 -3.91
CA GLY A 128 12.91 -16.47 -3.95
C GLY A 128 14.02 -17.37 -3.41
N PRO A 129 13.89 -18.70 -3.55
CA PRO A 129 14.93 -19.65 -3.14
C PRO A 129 16.26 -19.41 -3.87
N GLU A 130 16.20 -19.06 -5.14
CA GLU A 130 17.34 -18.65 -5.98
C GLU A 130 17.55 -17.12 -5.99
N GLY A 131 17.06 -16.42 -4.96
CA GLY A 131 17.10 -14.96 -4.88
C GLY A 131 18.52 -14.38 -4.89
N ASN A 132 18.71 -13.33 -5.69
CA ASN A 132 20.00 -12.63 -5.79
C ASN A 132 20.25 -11.63 -4.65
N VAL A 133 19.20 -11.11 -4.01
CA VAL A 133 19.31 -10.11 -2.94
C VAL A 133 19.30 -10.80 -1.59
N VAL A 134 18.25 -11.57 -1.31
CA VAL A 134 18.16 -12.43 -0.13
C VAL A 134 17.41 -13.70 -0.48
N LYS A 135 18.00 -14.84 -0.15
CA LYS A 135 17.43 -16.14 -0.48
C LYS A 135 16.32 -16.51 0.50
N ASN A 136 15.34 -17.27 0.00
CA ASN A 136 14.31 -17.93 0.80
C ASN A 136 13.41 -16.99 1.62
N VAL A 137 13.27 -15.72 1.26
CA VAL A 137 12.27 -14.83 1.87
C VAL A 137 10.88 -15.17 1.35
N LEU A 138 10.80 -15.47 0.05
CA LEU A 138 9.57 -15.90 -0.61
C LEU A 138 9.71 -17.37 -1.03
N LEU A 139 8.79 -18.20 -0.54
CA LEU A 139 8.69 -19.59 -0.94
C LEU A 139 7.65 -19.73 -2.05
N PRO A 140 7.88 -20.68 -2.99
CA PRO A 140 6.90 -21.02 -4.01
C PRO A 140 5.54 -21.42 -3.41
N PRO A 141 4.42 -21.10 -4.08
CA PRO A 141 3.10 -21.56 -3.66
C PRO A 141 3.08 -23.10 -3.56
N GLY A 142 2.55 -23.64 -2.46
CA GLY A 142 2.52 -25.08 -2.20
C GLY A 142 3.76 -25.65 -1.49
N SER A 143 4.70 -24.80 -1.08
CA SER A 143 5.80 -25.21 -0.19
C SER A 143 5.29 -25.31 1.25
N ASP A 144 4.55 -26.37 1.57
CA ASP A 144 4.19 -26.77 2.95
C ASP A 144 5.31 -27.59 3.62
N ALA A 145 6.57 -27.31 3.27
CA ALA A 145 7.69 -27.83 4.02
C ALA A 145 7.82 -26.98 5.30
N PRO A 146 7.84 -27.60 6.50
CA PRO A 146 8.17 -26.91 7.74
C PRO A 146 9.48 -26.13 7.53
N PRO A 147 9.64 -24.93 8.13
CA PRO A 147 10.88 -24.17 8.01
C PRO A 147 12.04 -25.13 8.30
N ALA A 148 12.96 -25.26 7.34
CA ALA A 148 14.11 -26.15 7.49
C ALA A 148 14.80 -25.76 8.80
N ALA A 149 14.85 -26.70 9.74
CA ALA A 149 15.58 -26.51 10.97
C ALA A 149 17.02 -26.10 10.60
N PRO A 150 17.60 -25.09 11.28
CA PRO A 150 18.96 -24.65 10.99
C PRO A 150 19.88 -25.88 11.00
N GLU A 151 20.62 -26.08 9.91
CA GLU A 151 21.49 -27.23 9.70
C GLU A 151 22.36 -27.46 10.94
N GLY A 152 21.99 -28.51 11.67
CA GLY A 152 22.74 -28.99 12.82
C GLY A 152 24.13 -29.42 12.35
N LYS A 153 25.13 -28.90 13.05
CA LYS A 153 26.47 -29.50 13.11
C LYS A 153 26.32 -31.01 13.31
N PRO A 154 26.98 -31.88 12.53
CA PRO A 154 26.80 -33.31 12.67
C PRO A 154 27.24 -33.76 14.07
N ALA A 155 26.30 -34.34 14.83
CA ALA A 155 26.63 -35.15 15.99
C ALA A 155 27.32 -36.43 15.48
N GLN A 156 28.59 -36.59 15.84
CA GLN A 156 29.39 -37.76 15.49
C GLN A 156 29.33 -38.76 16.67
N PRO A 157 29.22 -40.08 16.41
CA PRO A 157 29.06 -41.12 17.42
C PRO A 157 30.30 -41.31 18.32
#